data_AF-A0AA40SQW5-F1
#
_entry.id   AF-A0AA40SQW5-F1
#
_cell.length_a   1.000
_cell.length_b   1.000
_cell.length_c   1.000
_cell.angle_alpha   90.00
_cell.angle_beta   90.00
_cell.angle_gamma   90.00
#
_symmetry.space_group_name_H-M   'P 1'
#
loop_
_entity.id
_entity.type
_entity.pdbx_description
1 polymer ?
#
loop_
_entity_poly.entity_id
_entity_poly.type
_entity_poly.pdbx_seq_one_letter_code
_entity_poly.pdbx_strand_id
1 'polypeptide(L)'
;MQVSHVSRSAAASFDDPSLVSAAGLLPIVALAQKVGLRDLADQWLSVPTDKGANAGLKVSSLVAGMVAGADSIDDMAVLRHGGMGRLFASIYAPSTLGSLLRSFTFGHVRQLDAVASRLLINLAGEAPILPTPTDSGMVFVDVDDTIVEVHGSKKQGAGFGYSGVRGLNALLATVSTETTAPVIIGQRLRKGAAGSPRGAARIVADALKTVTRLPAMNAAPVLLRADSAYYGHATVTAALRAGADVSITARQDPAVKRAIGTIGDDAWTKIQYTDAIYDHDTDTWTSDAEVAEVPFTAFTSKPKKDRVHGRLVVRRIPELNKKKLSQPTLFDTHRFHAFFTTSTLDTVTADQVHRRHAVIEQVNADLKNSALAHLPSGIFAANAAWLVLAVIAFNLTRTAATITGAAPRERDDRHDPPETRHHPRKDRVLRTPHPTPSPRSLALGNRMVTTVCARPRATATLTPLVHPADPARSTTQWNTAGSEARGSDAPTTTRRLRDPAAPHHRRTSVD
;
A
#
# COMPACT_ATOMS: atom_id res chain seq x y z
N MET A 1 -9.94 -33.87 15.92
CA MET A 1 -10.32 -32.90 14.87
C MET A 1 -10.61 -31.58 15.56
N GLN A 2 -9.61 -30.70 15.69
CA GLN A 2 -9.79 -29.39 16.32
C GLN A 2 -10.24 -28.39 15.25
N VAL A 3 -11.46 -27.88 15.40
CA VAL A 3 -11.99 -26.82 14.54
C VAL A 3 -11.41 -25.49 15.03
N SER A 4 -10.41 -24.97 14.31
CA SER A 4 -9.83 -23.64 14.54
C SER A 4 -10.68 -22.61 13.81
N HIS A 5 -11.74 -22.12 14.46
CA HIS A 5 -12.44 -20.92 14.03
C HIS A 5 -12.39 -19.90 15.15
N VAL A 6 -11.30 -19.14 15.19
CA VAL A 6 -11.36 -17.81 15.80
C VAL A 6 -12.10 -16.93 14.80
N SER A 7 -13.29 -16.47 15.15
CA SER A 7 -14.01 -15.42 14.41
C SER A 7 -13.07 -14.20 14.26
N ARG A 8 -12.46 -14.03 13.09
CA ARG A 8 -11.45 -12.98 12.83
C ARG A 8 -12.04 -11.60 12.53
N SER A 9 -13.36 -11.47 12.43
CA SER A 9 -14.02 -10.20 12.16
C SER A 9 -15.45 -10.23 12.68
N ALA A 10 -15.78 -9.30 13.57
CA ALA A 10 -17.15 -8.96 13.91
C ALA A 10 -17.49 -7.66 13.15
N ALA A 11 -18.42 -7.73 12.21
CA ALA A 11 -18.92 -6.57 11.49
C ALA A 11 -20.23 -6.10 12.14
N ALA A 12 -20.29 -4.83 12.55
CA ALA A 12 -21.54 -4.19 12.93
C ALA A 12 -22.18 -3.62 11.66
N SER A 13 -23.30 -4.20 11.22
CA SER A 13 -24.15 -3.60 10.21
C SER A 13 -25.22 -2.75 10.90
N PHE A 14 -25.34 -1.50 10.50
CA PHE A 14 -26.44 -0.65 10.93
C PHE A 14 -27.58 -0.81 9.94
N ASP A 15 -28.69 -1.32 10.42
CA ASP A 15 -29.95 -1.50 9.69
C ASP A 15 -30.85 -0.26 9.79
N ASP A 16 -30.52 0.67 10.68
CA ASP A 16 -31.21 1.96 10.77
C ASP A 16 -31.02 2.77 9.46
N PRO A 17 -32.09 3.04 8.70
CA PRO A 17 -32.02 3.74 7.41
C PRO A 17 -31.66 5.22 7.52
N SER A 18 -31.56 5.76 8.75
CA SER A 18 -31.13 7.12 9.04
C SER A 18 -29.66 7.21 9.46
N LEU A 19 -29.04 6.10 9.86
CA LEU A 19 -27.66 6.12 10.35
C LEU A 19 -26.65 6.05 9.21
N VAL A 20 -25.66 6.95 9.24
CA VAL A 20 -24.54 6.97 8.30
C VAL A 20 -23.28 6.51 9.03
N SER A 21 -22.83 5.29 8.76
CA SER A 21 -21.65 4.69 9.39
C SER A 21 -20.32 5.36 9.00
N ALA A 22 -20.27 5.97 7.81
CA ALA A 22 -19.06 6.59 7.26
C ALA A 22 -19.30 8.05 6.85
N ALA A 23 -19.87 8.88 7.75
CA ALA A 23 -20.15 10.29 7.45
C ALA A 23 -18.89 11.08 7.03
N GLY A 24 -17.71 10.70 7.56
CA GLY A 24 -16.41 11.26 7.17
C GLY A 24 -16.00 10.98 5.72
N LEU A 25 -16.68 10.08 5.01
CA LEU A 25 -16.43 9.82 3.59
C LEU A 25 -16.85 11.00 2.69
N LEU A 26 -17.89 11.74 3.10
CA LEU A 26 -18.45 12.84 2.30
C LEU A 26 -17.39 13.89 1.90
N PRO A 27 -16.60 14.48 2.82
CA PRO A 27 -15.57 15.46 2.44
C PRO A 27 -14.48 14.86 1.54
N ILE A 28 -14.17 13.57 1.68
CA ILE A 28 -13.15 12.89 0.87
C ILE A 28 -13.64 12.67 -0.56
N VAL A 29 -14.90 12.26 -0.72
CA VAL A 29 -15.54 12.14 -2.04
C VAL A 29 -15.73 13.50 -2.70
N ALA A 30 -16.06 14.54 -1.92
CA ALA A 30 -16.12 15.91 -2.42
C ALA A 30 -14.75 16.39 -2.92
N LEU A 31 -13.65 16.09 -2.20
CA LEU A 31 -12.29 16.35 -2.66
C LEU A 31 -11.99 15.59 -3.97
N ALA A 32 -12.29 14.29 -4.02
CA ALA A 32 -12.07 13.46 -5.21
C ALA A 32 -12.82 14.00 -6.44
N GLN A 33 -14.04 14.52 -6.23
CA GLN A 33 -14.79 15.18 -7.29
C GLN A 33 -14.15 16.51 -7.70
N LYS A 34 -13.73 17.33 -6.73
CA LYS A 34 -13.06 18.61 -6.99
C LYS A 34 -11.80 18.43 -7.84
N VAL A 35 -11.00 17.42 -7.55
CA VAL A 35 -9.79 17.08 -8.33
C VAL A 35 -10.08 16.27 -9.60
N GLY A 36 -11.34 16.03 -9.93
CA GLY A 36 -11.76 15.45 -11.22
C GLY A 36 -11.55 13.94 -11.34
N LEU A 37 -11.57 13.14 -10.26
CA LEU A 37 -11.38 11.68 -10.32
C LEU A 37 -12.31 11.01 -11.33
N ARG A 38 -13.60 11.35 -11.29
CA ARG A 38 -14.59 10.81 -12.21
C ARG A 38 -14.26 11.18 -13.65
N ASP A 39 -14.03 12.46 -13.92
CA ASP A 39 -13.84 12.98 -15.26
C ASP A 39 -12.56 12.42 -15.90
N LEU A 40 -11.49 12.31 -15.11
CA LEU A 40 -10.25 11.64 -15.52
C LEU A 40 -10.50 10.18 -15.88
N ALA A 41 -11.27 9.45 -15.08
CA ALA A 41 -11.58 8.06 -15.37
C ALA A 41 -12.48 7.90 -16.60
N ASP A 42 -13.52 8.73 -16.76
CA ASP A 42 -14.37 8.73 -17.96
C ASP A 42 -13.58 9.08 -19.24
N GLN A 43 -12.57 9.96 -19.14
CA GLN A 43 -11.74 10.35 -20.27
C GLN A 43 -10.68 9.30 -20.64
N TRP A 44 -10.02 8.68 -19.65
CA TRP A 44 -8.79 7.91 -19.88
C TRP A 44 -8.99 6.39 -19.78
N LEU A 45 -10.05 5.90 -19.15
CA LEU A 45 -10.34 4.47 -19.02
C LEU A 45 -11.43 4.06 -20.02
N SER A 46 -11.02 3.38 -21.09
CA SER A 46 -11.95 2.84 -22.08
C SER A 46 -11.97 1.32 -22.00
N VAL A 47 -13.13 0.78 -21.60
CA VAL A 47 -13.39 -0.66 -21.59
C VAL A 47 -14.59 -0.92 -22.49
N PRO A 48 -14.40 -1.35 -23.75
CA PRO A 48 -15.46 -1.43 -24.77
C PRO A 48 -16.35 -2.66 -24.57
N THR A 49 -17.00 -2.75 -23.42
CA THR A 49 -17.98 -3.78 -23.04
C THR A 49 -19.09 -3.15 -22.21
N ASP A 50 -20.21 -3.84 -22.02
CA ASP A 50 -21.27 -3.43 -21.08
C ASP A 50 -20.73 -3.23 -19.66
N LYS A 51 -19.70 -4.00 -19.26
CA LYS A 51 -19.04 -3.87 -17.95
C LYS A 51 -18.27 -2.56 -17.81
N GLY A 52 -17.85 -1.94 -18.91
CA GLY A 52 -17.15 -0.66 -18.95
C GLY A 52 -18.04 0.58 -18.88
N ALA A 53 -19.37 0.43 -19.01
CA ALA A 53 -20.29 1.57 -18.93
C ALA A 53 -20.14 2.31 -17.58
N ASN A 54 -20.18 3.64 -17.59
CA ASN A 54 -20.01 4.50 -16.41
C ASN A 54 -18.70 4.22 -15.64
N ALA A 55 -17.59 4.08 -16.38
CA ALA A 55 -16.28 3.76 -15.81
C ALA A 55 -15.88 4.73 -14.69
N GLY A 56 -16.07 6.03 -14.86
CA GLY A 56 -15.73 7.04 -13.86
C GLY A 56 -16.50 6.87 -12.55
N LEU A 57 -17.81 6.62 -12.60
CA LEU A 57 -18.61 6.39 -11.39
C LEU A 57 -18.22 5.08 -10.68
N LYS A 58 -17.87 4.03 -11.43
CA LYS A 58 -17.40 2.76 -10.86
C LYS A 58 -16.01 2.89 -10.23
N VAL A 59 -15.09 3.64 -10.86
CA VAL A 59 -13.78 3.98 -10.28
C VAL A 59 -13.95 4.79 -9.00
N SER A 60 -14.78 5.83 -9.02
CA SER A 60 -15.09 6.62 -7.82
C SER A 60 -15.72 5.78 -6.71
N SER A 61 -16.58 4.82 -7.03
CA SER A 61 -17.16 3.89 -6.05
C SER A 61 -16.10 2.99 -5.41
N LEU A 62 -15.17 2.44 -6.20
CA LEU A 62 -14.09 1.61 -5.68
C LEU A 62 -13.17 2.41 -4.74
N VAL A 63 -12.78 3.62 -5.14
CA VAL A 63 -11.96 4.51 -4.31
C VAL A 63 -12.71 4.91 -3.04
N ALA A 64 -13.99 5.27 -3.13
CA ALA A 64 -14.80 5.63 -1.96
C ALA A 64 -14.95 4.46 -0.98
N GLY A 65 -15.16 3.24 -1.48
CA GLY A 65 -15.22 2.04 -0.65
C GLY A 65 -13.89 1.78 0.06
N MET A 66 -12.76 1.90 -0.65
CA MET A 66 -11.42 1.76 -0.06
C MET A 66 -11.15 2.80 1.04
N VAL A 67 -11.57 4.06 0.82
CA VAL A 67 -11.49 5.12 1.85
C VAL A 67 -12.38 4.78 3.06
N ALA A 68 -13.53 4.15 2.83
CA ALA A 68 -14.42 3.67 3.89
C ALA A 68 -13.93 2.36 4.57
N GLY A 69 -12.76 1.83 4.19
CA GLY A 69 -12.14 0.66 4.80
C GLY A 69 -12.38 -0.67 4.06
N ALA A 70 -12.93 -0.65 2.85
CA ALA A 70 -13.09 -1.88 2.07
C ALA A 70 -11.75 -2.40 1.53
N ASP A 71 -11.40 -3.63 1.89
CA ASP A 71 -10.19 -4.34 1.41
C ASP A 71 -10.51 -5.53 0.47
N SER A 72 -11.80 -5.84 0.28
CA SER A 72 -12.30 -6.79 -0.71
C SER A 72 -13.37 -6.20 -1.64
N ILE A 73 -13.69 -6.91 -2.73
CA ILE A 73 -14.77 -6.50 -3.64
C ILE A 73 -16.13 -6.53 -2.92
N ASP A 74 -16.34 -7.50 -2.03
CA ASP A 74 -17.61 -7.66 -1.32
C ASP A 74 -17.82 -6.56 -0.27
N ASP A 75 -16.74 -6.08 0.36
CA ASP A 75 -16.79 -4.97 1.33
C ASP A 75 -17.20 -3.64 0.71
N MET A 76 -17.22 -3.53 -0.62
CA MET A 76 -17.83 -2.39 -1.32
C MET A 76 -19.32 -2.21 -0.97
N ALA A 77 -19.96 -3.24 -0.39
CA ALA A 77 -21.30 -3.16 0.20
C ALA A 77 -21.40 -2.09 1.30
N VAL A 78 -20.29 -1.69 1.94
CA VAL A 78 -20.24 -0.62 2.93
C VAL A 78 -20.86 0.69 2.43
N LEU A 79 -20.74 0.98 1.14
CA LEU A 79 -21.33 2.17 0.52
C LEU A 79 -22.85 2.12 0.43
N ARG A 80 -23.46 0.95 0.64
CA ARG A 80 -24.90 0.69 0.53
C ARG A 80 -25.59 0.49 1.87
N HIS A 81 -24.87 0.60 2.98
CA HIS A 81 -25.41 0.37 4.33
C HIS A 81 -26.16 1.60 4.87
N GLY A 82 -27.21 1.37 5.66
CA GLY A 82 -27.98 2.40 6.36
C GLY A 82 -28.38 3.60 5.48
N GLY A 83 -28.13 4.80 5.98
CA GLY A 83 -28.43 6.07 5.33
C GLY A 83 -27.49 6.48 4.19
N MET A 84 -26.50 5.66 3.79
CA MET A 84 -25.53 6.02 2.74
C MET A 84 -26.19 6.37 1.40
N GLY A 85 -27.31 5.71 1.06
CA GLY A 85 -28.10 6.02 -0.13
C GLY A 85 -28.75 7.41 -0.14
N ARG A 86 -28.80 8.10 1.01
CA ARG A 86 -29.22 9.51 1.11
C ARG A 86 -28.10 10.49 0.77
N LEU A 87 -26.84 10.07 0.94
CA LEU A 87 -25.65 10.89 0.69
C LEU A 87 -25.10 10.69 -0.73
N PHE A 88 -25.23 9.49 -1.29
CA PHE A 88 -24.64 9.14 -2.58
C PHE A 88 -25.70 8.56 -3.53
N ALA A 89 -25.87 9.19 -4.70
CA ALA A 89 -26.90 8.83 -5.66
C ALA A 89 -26.51 7.71 -6.65
N SER A 90 -25.25 7.27 -6.67
CA SER A 90 -24.74 6.32 -7.68
C SER A 90 -23.77 5.31 -7.09
N ILE A 91 -24.28 4.49 -6.17
CA ILE A 91 -23.51 3.43 -5.52
C ILE A 91 -23.70 2.11 -6.28
N TYR A 92 -22.62 1.56 -6.83
CA TYR A 92 -22.66 0.28 -7.53
C TYR A 92 -22.64 -0.92 -6.59
N ALA A 93 -23.29 -2.02 -7.01
CA ALA A 93 -23.19 -3.30 -6.30
C ALA A 93 -21.76 -3.87 -6.40
N PRO A 94 -21.26 -4.58 -5.37
CA PRO A 94 -20.02 -5.35 -5.41
C PRO A 94 -19.85 -6.20 -6.67
N SER A 95 -20.91 -6.91 -7.08
CA SER A 95 -20.91 -7.75 -8.29
C SER A 95 -20.64 -6.97 -9.58
N THR A 96 -21.14 -5.74 -9.66
CA THR A 96 -20.93 -4.84 -10.82
C THR A 96 -19.49 -4.33 -10.86
N LEU A 97 -18.96 -3.89 -9.72
CA LEU A 97 -17.57 -3.43 -9.59
C LEU A 97 -16.59 -4.58 -9.87
N GLY A 98 -16.85 -5.77 -9.34
CA GLY A 98 -16.07 -6.95 -9.61
C GLY A 98 -16.07 -7.36 -11.09
N SER A 99 -17.20 -7.20 -11.78
CA SER A 99 -17.30 -7.49 -13.22
C SER A 99 -16.48 -6.51 -14.06
N LEU A 100 -16.47 -5.22 -13.70
CA LEU A 100 -15.57 -4.23 -14.31
C LEU A 100 -14.10 -4.64 -14.09
N LEU A 101 -13.69 -4.86 -12.84
CA LEU A 101 -12.29 -5.20 -12.51
C LEU A 101 -11.80 -6.45 -13.26
N ARG A 102 -12.65 -7.49 -13.35
CA ARG A 102 -12.31 -8.74 -14.06
C ARG A 102 -12.25 -8.59 -15.58
N SER A 103 -12.80 -7.52 -16.15
CA SER A 103 -12.67 -7.20 -17.59
C SER A 103 -11.35 -6.50 -17.94
N PHE A 104 -10.58 -6.08 -16.93
CA PHE A 104 -9.34 -5.36 -17.18
C PHE A 104 -8.25 -6.23 -17.80
N THR A 105 -7.51 -5.62 -18.74
CA THR A 105 -6.29 -6.15 -19.32
C THR A 105 -5.11 -5.31 -18.84
N PHE A 106 -3.88 -5.66 -19.22
CA PHE A 106 -2.72 -4.83 -18.94
C PHE A 106 -2.90 -3.38 -19.46
N GLY A 107 -3.50 -3.20 -20.64
CA GLY A 107 -3.78 -1.88 -21.21
C GLY A 107 -4.72 -1.03 -20.34
N HIS A 108 -5.80 -1.62 -19.83
CA HIS A 108 -6.72 -0.94 -18.91
C HIS A 108 -6.02 -0.54 -17.59
N VAL A 109 -5.10 -1.36 -17.08
CA VAL A 109 -4.29 -1.00 -15.91
C VAL A 109 -3.35 0.18 -16.21
N ARG A 110 -2.78 0.28 -17.42
CA ARG A 110 -1.99 1.46 -17.84
C ARG A 110 -2.83 2.72 -18.01
N GLN A 111 -4.07 2.59 -18.46
CA GLN A 111 -5.02 3.69 -18.45
C GLN A 111 -5.33 4.17 -17.02
N LEU A 112 -5.50 3.24 -16.06
CA LEU A 112 -5.67 3.61 -14.66
C LEU A 112 -4.42 4.27 -14.05
N ASP A 113 -3.21 3.89 -14.42
CA ASP A 113 -2.02 4.66 -14.00
C ASP A 113 -2.07 6.10 -14.50
N ALA A 114 -2.53 6.29 -15.74
CA ALA A 114 -2.63 7.61 -16.33
C ALA A 114 -3.63 8.47 -15.56
N VAL A 115 -4.74 7.89 -15.10
CA VAL A 115 -5.68 8.50 -14.15
C VAL A 115 -4.99 8.83 -12.82
N ALA A 116 -4.31 7.86 -12.20
CA ALA A 116 -3.64 8.05 -10.90
C ALA A 116 -2.60 9.18 -10.93
N SER A 117 -1.75 9.22 -11.96
CA SER A 117 -0.73 10.28 -12.12
C SER A 117 -1.33 11.68 -12.30
N ARG A 118 -2.43 11.80 -13.06
CA ARG A 118 -3.10 13.08 -13.33
C ARG A 118 -3.88 13.56 -12.10
N LEU A 119 -4.54 12.63 -11.42
CA LEU A 119 -5.22 12.92 -10.17
C LEU A 119 -4.22 13.44 -9.12
N LEU A 120 -3.05 12.81 -8.99
CA LEU A 120 -2.02 13.28 -8.06
C LEU A 120 -1.54 14.71 -8.40
N ILE A 121 -1.35 15.03 -9.68
CA ILE A 121 -1.03 16.39 -10.11
C ILE A 121 -2.14 17.37 -9.71
N ASN A 122 -3.41 17.00 -9.90
CA ASN A 122 -4.54 17.83 -9.47
C ASN A 122 -4.59 17.98 -7.93
N LEU A 123 -4.36 16.91 -7.17
CA LEU A 123 -4.28 16.95 -5.70
C LEU A 123 -3.18 17.89 -5.21
N ALA A 124 -1.99 17.86 -5.85
CA ALA A 124 -0.88 18.77 -5.55
C ALA A 124 -1.19 20.24 -5.90
N GLY A 125 -2.12 20.51 -6.82
CA GLY A 125 -2.62 21.85 -7.09
C GLY A 125 -3.65 22.35 -6.06
N GLU A 126 -4.34 21.42 -5.37
CA GLU A 126 -5.40 21.74 -4.41
C GLU A 126 -4.93 21.85 -2.96
N ALA A 127 -3.82 21.19 -2.61
CA ALA A 127 -3.28 21.17 -1.26
C ALA A 127 -1.75 21.10 -1.26
N PRO A 128 -1.08 21.61 -0.22
CA PRO A 128 0.38 21.61 -0.11
C PRO A 128 0.90 20.22 0.33
N ILE A 129 0.49 19.15 -0.36
CA ILE A 129 0.99 17.78 -0.10
C ILE A 129 2.46 17.62 -0.50
N LEU A 130 2.92 18.47 -1.41
CA LEU A 130 4.29 18.59 -1.89
C LEU A 130 4.58 20.08 -2.12
N PRO A 131 4.79 20.88 -1.05
CA PRO A 131 5.18 22.28 -1.17
C PRO A 131 6.63 22.37 -1.67
N THR A 132 7.04 23.55 -2.16
CA THR A 132 8.42 23.79 -2.60
C THR A 132 9.41 23.33 -1.52
N PRO A 133 10.40 22.48 -1.86
CA PRO A 133 11.43 22.07 -0.92
C PRO A 133 12.19 23.28 -0.38
N THR A 134 12.51 23.28 0.92
CA THR A 134 13.16 24.41 1.60
C THR A 134 14.61 24.12 1.93
N ASP A 135 14.87 23.07 2.71
CA ASP A 135 16.12 22.92 3.45
C ASP A 135 17.29 22.47 2.57
N SER A 136 17.26 21.22 2.09
CA SER A 136 18.23 20.76 1.08
C SER A 136 17.81 21.18 -0.34
N GLY A 137 16.58 21.68 -0.49
CA GLY A 137 15.98 22.00 -1.77
C GLY A 137 15.69 20.76 -2.62
N MET A 138 15.82 19.55 -2.06
CA MET A 138 15.74 18.29 -2.81
C MET A 138 14.35 17.67 -2.76
N VAL A 139 14.05 16.92 -3.82
CA VAL A 139 12.92 16.00 -3.89
C VAL A 139 13.45 14.58 -3.75
N PHE A 140 12.92 13.83 -2.80
CA PHE A 140 13.28 12.45 -2.59
C PHE A 140 12.32 11.54 -3.33
N VAL A 141 12.86 10.60 -4.10
CA VAL A 141 12.09 9.51 -4.69
C VAL A 141 12.58 8.20 -4.10
N ASP A 142 11.71 7.48 -3.41
CA ASP A 142 12.03 6.18 -2.83
C ASP A 142 11.40 5.07 -3.65
N VAL A 143 12.11 3.97 -3.84
CA VAL A 143 11.60 2.78 -4.55
C VAL A 143 11.81 1.55 -3.68
N ASP A 144 10.73 0.81 -3.49
CA ASP A 144 10.74 -0.43 -2.75
C ASP A 144 9.63 -1.37 -3.25
N ASP A 145 9.77 -2.66 -2.96
CA ASP A 145 8.76 -3.66 -3.24
C ASP A 145 8.33 -4.45 -2.02
N THR A 146 7.07 -4.85 -2.02
CA THR A 146 6.50 -5.61 -0.92
C THR A 146 5.64 -6.76 -1.42
N ILE A 147 5.67 -7.88 -0.70
CA ILE A 147 4.83 -9.04 -1.00
C ILE A 147 3.49 -8.90 -0.29
N VAL A 148 2.39 -9.00 -1.06
CA VAL A 148 1.04 -9.20 -0.55
C VAL A 148 0.78 -10.70 -0.52
N GLU A 149 0.71 -11.27 0.69
CA GLU A 149 0.55 -12.71 0.90
C GLU A 149 -0.81 -13.21 0.40
N VAL A 150 -0.82 -14.39 -0.23
CA VAL A 150 -2.04 -15.01 -0.75
C VAL A 150 -2.02 -16.53 -0.57
N HIS A 151 -3.10 -17.07 0.02
CA HIS A 151 -3.16 -18.50 0.36
C HIS A 151 -3.79 -19.37 -0.75
N GLY A 152 -4.65 -18.82 -1.61
CA GLY A 152 -5.40 -19.59 -2.62
C GLY A 152 -4.57 -20.01 -3.85
N SER A 153 -4.68 -21.26 -4.29
CA SER A 153 -3.97 -21.81 -5.46
C SER A 153 -4.40 -21.18 -6.79
N LYS A 154 -5.65 -20.76 -6.90
CA LYS A 154 -6.27 -20.25 -8.14
C LYS A 154 -5.90 -18.80 -8.49
N LYS A 155 -5.12 -18.10 -7.67
CA LYS A 155 -4.77 -16.70 -7.92
C LYS A 155 -3.64 -16.59 -8.94
N GLN A 156 -3.95 -16.00 -10.10
CA GLN A 156 -2.98 -15.83 -11.18
C GLN A 156 -1.75 -15.01 -10.75
N GLY A 157 -0.57 -15.46 -11.15
CA GLY A 157 0.70 -14.79 -10.89
C GLY A 157 1.24 -14.93 -9.46
N ALA A 158 0.46 -15.51 -8.54
CA ALA A 158 0.92 -15.77 -7.19
C ALA A 158 2.04 -16.82 -7.19
N GLY A 159 3.09 -16.58 -6.41
CA GLY A 159 4.24 -17.47 -6.33
C GLY A 159 5.19 -17.09 -5.21
N PHE A 160 6.24 -17.88 -5.05
CA PHE A 160 7.28 -17.65 -4.04
C PHE A 160 8.40 -16.79 -4.64
N GLY A 161 8.71 -15.70 -3.96
CA GLY A 161 9.84 -14.81 -4.28
C GLY A 161 10.95 -14.91 -3.24
N TYR A 162 11.74 -13.85 -3.12
CA TYR A 162 12.88 -13.77 -2.19
C TYR A 162 12.48 -13.92 -0.72
N SER A 163 11.26 -13.54 -0.34
CA SER A 163 10.78 -13.61 1.04
C SER A 163 10.38 -15.03 1.48
N GLY A 164 10.28 -15.99 0.55
CA GLY A 164 9.71 -17.32 0.84
C GLY A 164 8.20 -17.31 1.12
N VAL A 165 7.54 -16.15 1.07
CA VAL A 165 6.09 -16.03 1.23
C VAL A 165 5.40 -16.13 -0.12
N ARG A 166 4.35 -16.95 -0.21
CA ARG A 166 3.54 -17.05 -1.43
C ARG A 166 2.67 -15.81 -1.57
N GLY A 167 2.90 -15.04 -2.63
CA GLY A 167 2.19 -13.77 -2.78
C GLY A 167 2.22 -13.21 -4.19
N LEU A 168 1.71 -12.00 -4.31
CA LEU A 168 1.96 -11.12 -5.44
C LEU A 168 2.85 -9.97 -4.96
N ASN A 169 3.64 -9.41 -5.86
CA ASN A 169 4.64 -8.43 -5.51
C ASN A 169 4.19 -7.04 -5.99
N ALA A 170 4.08 -6.07 -5.08
CA ALA A 170 3.77 -4.68 -5.38
C ALA A 170 5.06 -3.87 -5.33
N LEU A 171 5.46 -3.30 -6.45
CA LEU A 171 6.60 -2.37 -6.57
C LEU A 171 6.05 -0.95 -6.55
N LEU A 172 6.53 -0.12 -5.63
CA LEU A 172 6.08 1.25 -5.42
C LEU A 172 7.23 2.24 -5.64
N ALA A 173 6.85 3.45 -6.04
CA ALA A 173 7.71 4.63 -6.02
C ALA A 173 6.97 5.74 -5.26
N THR A 174 7.59 6.30 -4.23
CA THR A 174 7.05 7.44 -3.48
C THR A 174 7.84 8.70 -3.75
N VAL A 175 7.23 9.85 -3.53
CA VAL A 175 7.89 11.16 -3.51
C VAL A 175 7.63 11.84 -2.19
N SER A 176 8.65 12.53 -1.68
CA SER A 176 8.56 13.40 -0.52
C SER A 176 9.60 14.51 -0.58
N THR A 177 9.47 15.45 0.34
CA THR A 177 10.49 16.45 0.69
C THR A 177 10.97 16.18 2.12
N GLU A 178 11.81 17.05 2.67
CA GLU A 178 12.28 16.98 4.06
C GLU A 178 11.14 17.11 5.07
N THR A 179 10.11 17.87 4.70
CA THR A 179 9.03 18.29 5.61
C THR A 179 7.69 17.62 5.30
N THR A 180 7.63 16.79 4.24
CA THR A 180 6.37 16.16 3.83
C THR A 180 6.37 14.66 4.04
N ALA A 181 5.20 14.18 4.41
CA ALA A 181 4.92 12.77 4.46
C ALA A 181 4.82 12.22 3.02
N PRO A 182 5.38 11.03 2.70
CA PRO A 182 5.41 10.56 1.33
C PRO A 182 4.03 10.35 0.70
N VAL A 183 3.95 10.60 -0.61
CA VAL A 183 2.83 10.23 -1.49
C VAL A 183 3.33 9.28 -2.58
N ILE A 184 2.45 8.44 -3.12
CA ILE A 184 2.83 7.43 -4.10
C ILE A 184 2.72 8.01 -5.52
N ILE A 185 3.83 8.00 -6.26
CA ILE A 185 3.92 8.50 -7.65
C ILE A 185 3.98 7.39 -8.70
N GLY A 186 4.21 6.15 -8.27
CA GLY A 186 4.25 5.01 -9.17
C GLY A 186 3.98 3.68 -8.47
N GLN A 187 3.35 2.76 -9.20
CA GLN A 187 2.94 1.46 -8.69
C GLN A 187 2.89 0.41 -9.80
N ARG A 188 3.37 -0.80 -9.52
CA ARG A 188 3.36 -1.93 -10.46
C ARG A 188 3.10 -3.22 -9.70
N LEU A 189 2.03 -3.93 -10.05
CA LEU A 189 1.86 -5.30 -9.60
C LEU A 189 2.68 -6.25 -10.47
N ARG A 190 3.38 -7.18 -9.84
CA ARG A 190 4.25 -8.19 -10.44
C ARG A 190 3.86 -9.58 -9.92
N LYS A 191 4.27 -10.61 -10.66
CA LYS A 191 4.16 -12.00 -10.19
C LYS A 191 4.98 -12.17 -8.90
N GLY A 192 4.55 -13.07 -8.01
CA GLY A 192 5.24 -13.31 -6.72
C GLY A 192 6.71 -13.72 -6.86
N ALA A 193 7.04 -14.48 -7.91
CA ALA A 193 8.40 -14.91 -8.21
C ALA A 193 9.31 -13.81 -8.82
N ALA A 194 8.81 -12.57 -8.96
CA ALA A 194 9.63 -11.47 -9.46
C ALA A 194 10.66 -11.04 -8.41
N GLY A 195 11.94 -11.04 -8.76
CA GLY A 195 12.96 -10.39 -7.95
C GLY A 195 12.84 -8.86 -8.00
N SER A 196 13.24 -8.18 -6.93
CA SER A 196 13.10 -6.72 -6.74
C SER A 196 13.58 -5.85 -7.92
N PRO A 197 14.73 -6.12 -8.59
CA PRO A 197 15.15 -5.31 -9.74
C PRO A 197 14.20 -5.35 -10.96
N ARG A 198 13.31 -6.34 -11.05
CA ARG A 198 12.52 -6.60 -12.27
C ARG A 198 11.55 -5.45 -12.54
N GLY A 199 11.84 -4.63 -13.55
CA GLY A 199 11.01 -3.48 -13.94
C GLY A 199 11.33 -2.20 -13.17
N ALA A 200 12.36 -2.20 -12.30
CA ALA A 200 12.80 -1.04 -11.53
C ALA A 200 13.17 0.16 -12.44
N ALA A 201 13.97 -0.08 -13.48
CA ALA A 201 14.34 0.98 -14.42
C ALA A 201 13.12 1.67 -15.07
N ARG A 202 12.04 0.90 -15.35
CA ARG A 202 10.83 1.45 -15.95
C ARG A 202 10.00 2.25 -14.95
N ILE A 203 9.80 1.73 -13.73
CA ILE A 203 9.04 2.48 -12.71
C ILE A 203 9.78 3.75 -12.32
N VAL A 204 11.11 3.73 -12.20
CA VAL A 204 11.94 4.91 -11.93
C VAL A 204 11.77 5.96 -13.02
N ALA A 205 11.87 5.57 -14.30
CA ALA A 205 11.68 6.51 -15.41
C ALA A 205 10.25 7.11 -15.43
N ASP A 206 9.22 6.30 -15.22
CA ASP A 206 7.82 6.77 -15.17
C ASP A 206 7.58 7.70 -13.96
N ALA A 207 8.14 7.35 -12.80
CA ALA A 207 8.04 8.11 -11.55
C ALA A 207 8.73 9.46 -11.68
N LEU A 208 9.99 9.50 -12.13
CA LEU A 208 10.73 10.75 -12.34
C LEU A 208 10.06 11.62 -13.41
N LYS A 209 9.48 11.03 -14.46
CA LYS A 209 8.68 11.81 -15.42
C LYS A 209 7.44 12.44 -14.76
N THR A 210 6.85 11.78 -13.79
CA THR A 210 5.72 12.32 -13.02
C THR A 210 6.17 13.45 -12.11
N VAL A 211 7.35 13.34 -11.47
CA VAL A 211 7.96 14.43 -10.68
C VAL A 211 8.11 15.71 -11.50
N THR A 212 8.56 15.63 -12.75
CA THR A 212 8.66 16.82 -13.63
C THR A 212 7.33 17.53 -13.93
N ARG A 213 6.20 16.88 -13.65
CA ARG A 213 4.85 17.42 -13.85
C ARG A 213 4.18 17.85 -12.56
N LEU A 214 4.77 17.54 -11.40
CA LEU A 214 4.23 17.96 -10.12
C LEU A 214 4.53 19.45 -9.90
N PRO A 215 3.53 20.24 -9.46
CA PRO A 215 3.76 21.63 -9.04
C PRO A 215 4.86 21.68 -7.97
N ALA A 216 5.66 22.76 -7.96
CA ALA A 216 6.75 23.01 -7.02
C ALA A 216 7.94 22.01 -7.03
N MET A 217 7.81 20.85 -7.68
CA MET A 217 8.87 19.82 -7.75
C MET A 217 9.70 19.88 -9.04
N ASN A 218 9.16 20.47 -10.10
CA ASN A 218 9.70 20.38 -11.47
C ASN A 218 11.10 20.99 -11.67
N ALA A 219 11.51 21.92 -10.81
CA ALA A 219 12.81 22.59 -10.86
C ALA A 219 13.78 22.13 -9.77
N ALA A 220 13.31 21.31 -8.83
CA ALA A 220 14.11 20.89 -7.69
C ALA A 220 15.03 19.71 -8.08
N PRO A 221 16.28 19.67 -7.57
CA PRO A 221 17.14 18.50 -7.70
C PRO A 221 16.46 17.28 -7.09
N VAL A 222 16.54 16.14 -7.79
CA VAL A 222 15.89 14.89 -7.37
C VAL A 222 16.95 13.90 -6.93
N LEU A 223 16.74 13.27 -5.76
CA LEU A 223 17.55 12.17 -5.26
C LEU A 223 16.72 10.89 -5.20
N LEU A 224 17.06 9.92 -6.04
CA LEU A 224 16.50 8.57 -5.99
C LEU A 224 17.20 7.77 -4.88
N ARG A 225 16.45 7.30 -3.89
CA ARG A 225 16.95 6.43 -2.83
C ARG A 225 16.32 5.03 -2.91
N ALA A 226 17.11 4.02 -2.61
CA ALA A 226 16.65 2.64 -2.59
C ALA A 226 17.62 1.73 -1.82
N ASP A 227 17.18 0.54 -1.49
CA ASP A 227 18.01 -0.48 -0.87
C ASP A 227 18.95 -1.20 -1.88
N SER A 228 19.71 -2.17 -1.37
CA SER A 228 20.68 -2.92 -2.17
C SER A 228 20.07 -3.86 -3.21
N ALA A 229 18.77 -4.14 -3.13
CA ALA A 229 18.05 -4.90 -4.13
C ALA A 229 17.92 -4.10 -5.44
N TYR A 230 17.90 -2.76 -5.36
CA TYR A 230 17.86 -1.86 -6.52
C TYR A 230 19.23 -1.37 -7.01
N TYR A 231 20.32 -1.79 -6.36
CA TYR A 231 21.70 -1.48 -6.78
C TYR A 231 22.12 -2.27 -8.04
N GLY A 232 21.60 -1.84 -9.19
CA GLY A 232 21.87 -2.41 -10.49
C GLY A 232 22.00 -1.35 -11.57
N HIS A 233 22.85 -1.63 -12.58
CA HIS A 233 23.20 -0.69 -13.65
C HIS A 233 21.99 -0.08 -14.34
N ALA A 234 20.97 -0.89 -14.65
CA ALA A 234 19.77 -0.43 -15.33
C ALA A 234 18.96 0.59 -14.50
N THR A 235 18.83 0.38 -13.19
CA THR A 235 18.10 1.28 -12.29
C THR A 235 18.86 2.59 -12.12
N VAL A 236 20.16 2.51 -11.81
CA VAL A 236 21.03 3.68 -11.61
C VAL A 236 21.08 4.53 -12.87
N THR A 237 21.31 3.93 -14.03
CA THR A 237 21.37 4.68 -15.29
C THR A 237 20.02 5.24 -15.71
N ALA A 238 18.89 4.59 -15.39
CA ALA A 238 17.57 5.16 -15.63
C ALA A 238 17.33 6.43 -14.81
N ALA A 239 17.75 6.45 -13.55
CA ALA A 239 17.66 7.62 -12.68
C ALA A 239 18.52 8.78 -13.20
N LEU A 240 19.80 8.52 -13.48
CA LEU A 240 20.74 9.53 -13.97
C LEU A 240 20.32 10.09 -15.33
N ARG A 241 19.82 9.25 -16.25
CA ARG A 241 19.29 9.70 -17.55
C ARG A 241 18.04 10.57 -17.42
N ALA A 242 17.29 10.41 -16.33
CA ALA A 242 16.13 11.23 -16.02
C ALA A 242 16.50 12.49 -15.21
N GLY A 243 17.79 12.73 -14.95
CA GLY A 243 18.28 13.91 -14.26
C GLY A 243 18.27 13.81 -12.73
N ALA A 244 18.06 12.62 -12.17
CA ALA A 244 18.11 12.41 -10.73
C ALA A 244 19.48 11.88 -10.30
N ASP A 245 19.98 12.38 -9.17
CA ASP A 245 21.05 11.72 -8.43
C ASP A 245 20.55 10.42 -7.79
N VAL A 246 21.47 9.56 -7.40
CA VAL A 246 21.15 8.30 -6.71
C VAL A 246 21.80 8.24 -5.34
N SER A 247 21.15 7.58 -4.39
CA SER A 247 21.70 7.18 -3.09
C SER A 247 21.16 5.79 -2.74
N ILE A 248 21.91 4.75 -3.11
CA ILE A 248 21.45 3.35 -3.06
C ILE A 248 22.38 2.51 -2.21
N THR A 249 21.84 1.71 -1.29
CA THR A 249 22.66 0.83 -0.44
C THR A 249 23.53 -0.07 -1.30
N ALA A 250 24.83 -0.09 -1.03
CA ALA A 250 25.78 -0.89 -1.78
C ALA A 250 25.83 -2.31 -1.20
N ARG A 251 25.90 -3.31 -2.08
CA ARG A 251 26.16 -4.70 -1.64
C ARG A 251 27.59 -4.78 -1.12
N GLN A 252 27.80 -5.48 0.00
CA GLN A 252 29.13 -5.71 0.61
C GLN A 252 29.98 -6.71 -0.21
N ASP A 253 30.16 -6.43 -1.49
CA ASP A 253 30.97 -7.21 -2.41
C ASP A 253 32.49 -6.94 -2.20
N PRO A 254 33.38 -7.74 -2.81
CA PRO A 254 34.81 -7.55 -2.65
C PRO A 254 35.33 -6.16 -3.07
N ALA A 255 34.68 -5.47 -4.02
CA ALA A 255 35.10 -4.15 -4.45
C ALA A 255 34.73 -3.08 -3.42
N VAL A 256 33.52 -3.14 -2.86
CA VAL A 256 33.08 -2.26 -1.77
C VAL A 256 33.95 -2.47 -0.53
N LYS A 257 34.19 -3.73 -0.13
CA LYS A 257 35.06 -4.04 1.02
C LYS A 257 36.48 -3.51 0.84
N ARG A 258 37.07 -3.63 -0.36
CA ARG A 258 38.39 -3.06 -0.64
C ARG A 258 38.40 -1.54 -0.53
N ALA A 259 37.37 -0.86 -1.05
CA ALA A 259 37.26 0.60 -0.95
C ALA A 259 37.09 1.08 0.50
N ILE A 260 36.31 0.37 1.31
CA ILE A 260 36.19 0.65 2.76
C ILE A 260 37.56 0.52 3.44
N GLY A 261 38.33 -0.51 3.10
CA GLY A 261 39.67 -0.74 3.66
C GLY A 261 40.72 0.32 3.30
N THR A 262 40.43 1.24 2.38
CA THR A 262 41.33 2.37 2.06
C THR A 262 41.01 3.65 2.84
N ILE A 263 39.95 3.67 3.64
CA ILE A 263 39.58 4.82 4.46
C ILE A 263 40.53 4.90 5.66
N GLY A 264 41.24 6.01 5.80
CA GLY A 264 42.13 6.27 6.93
C GLY A 264 41.38 6.43 8.26
N ASP A 265 42.03 6.10 9.37
CA ASP A 265 41.42 6.18 10.71
C ASP A 265 41.04 7.61 11.12
N ASP A 266 41.69 8.62 10.54
CA ASP A 266 41.44 10.05 10.72
C ASP A 266 40.31 10.61 9.86
N ALA A 267 39.80 9.84 8.88
CA ALA A 267 38.73 10.27 7.97
C ALA A 267 37.32 10.10 8.54
N TRP A 268 37.18 9.50 9.72
CA TRP A 268 35.90 9.15 10.34
C TRP A 268 35.34 10.30 11.18
N THR A 269 34.12 10.72 10.85
CA THR A 269 33.39 11.74 11.61
C THR A 269 32.37 11.08 12.51
N LYS A 270 32.44 11.36 13.82
CA LYS A 270 31.44 10.89 14.79
C LYS A 270 30.08 11.52 14.52
N ILE A 271 29.05 10.69 14.51
CA ILE A 271 27.65 11.08 14.46
C ILE A 271 26.92 10.48 15.66
N GLN A 272 26.00 11.26 16.21
CA GLN A 272 25.16 10.83 17.31
C GLN A 272 23.72 10.73 16.80
N TYR A 273 23.04 9.65 17.14
CA TYR A 273 21.60 9.57 16.90
C TYR A 273 20.87 10.35 18.00
N THR A 274 19.92 11.19 17.61
CA THR A 274 19.06 11.93 18.56
C THR A 274 18.29 10.95 19.44
N ASP A 275 17.81 9.87 18.83
CA ASP A 275 17.24 8.71 19.51
C ASP A 275 18.10 7.49 19.19
N ALA A 276 18.44 6.69 20.19
CA ALA A 276 19.24 5.48 19.96
C ALA A 276 18.52 4.58 18.94
N ILE A 277 19.26 3.95 18.03
CA ILE A 277 18.69 3.02 17.05
C ILE A 277 18.83 1.60 17.59
N TYR A 278 17.75 0.83 17.59
CA TYR A 278 17.82 -0.58 17.95
C TYR A 278 18.51 -1.39 16.87
N ASP A 279 19.59 -2.07 17.25
CA ASP A 279 20.32 -2.93 16.36
C ASP A 279 19.84 -4.37 16.50
N HIS A 280 19.07 -4.85 15.52
CA HIS A 280 18.49 -6.19 15.53
C HIS A 280 19.53 -7.32 15.39
N ASP A 281 20.75 -7.04 14.90
CA ASP A 281 21.79 -8.08 14.80
C ASP A 281 22.46 -8.33 16.17
N THR A 282 22.50 -7.30 17.02
CA THR A 282 23.17 -7.33 18.34
C THR A 282 22.23 -7.22 19.53
N ASP A 283 20.94 -6.99 19.30
CA ASP A 283 19.90 -6.87 20.31
C ASP A 283 20.19 -5.72 21.30
N THR A 284 20.74 -4.61 20.80
CA THR A 284 21.20 -3.48 21.61
C THR A 284 20.87 -2.14 20.97
N TRP A 285 20.55 -1.16 21.81
CA TRP A 285 20.44 0.24 21.40
C TRP A 285 21.81 0.85 21.12
N THR A 286 21.98 1.45 19.95
CA THR A 286 23.20 2.13 19.52
C THR A 286 22.94 3.62 19.39
N SER A 287 23.71 4.45 20.12
CA SER A 287 23.67 5.92 20.02
C SER A 287 24.81 6.51 19.18
N ASP A 288 25.88 5.74 18.98
CA ASP A 288 27.14 6.23 18.45
C ASP A 288 27.47 5.51 17.14
N ALA A 289 27.78 6.28 16.10
CA ALA A 289 28.31 5.77 14.85
C ALA A 289 29.32 6.76 14.28
N GLU A 290 30.08 6.30 13.29
CA GLU A 290 31.01 7.16 12.57
C GLU A 290 30.75 7.04 11.07
N VAL A 291 30.88 8.15 10.36
CA VAL A 291 30.71 8.20 8.91
C VAL A 291 31.97 8.70 8.23
N ALA A 292 32.28 8.09 7.10
CA ALA A 292 33.36 8.49 6.22
C ALA A 292 32.92 8.32 4.77
N GLU A 293 33.73 8.79 3.84
CA GLU A 293 33.50 8.60 2.41
C GLU A 293 34.76 8.14 1.68
N VAL A 294 34.56 7.53 0.52
CA VAL A 294 35.64 7.15 -0.40
C VAL A 294 35.17 7.27 -1.85
N PRO A 295 35.95 7.85 -2.77
CA PRO A 295 35.63 7.85 -4.20
C PRO A 295 35.38 6.44 -4.72
N PHE A 296 34.34 6.27 -5.53
CA PHE A 296 33.96 4.94 -6.02
C PHE A 296 33.42 5.00 -7.44
N THR A 297 33.77 3.99 -8.24
CA THR A 297 33.21 3.81 -9.59
C THR A 297 32.37 2.54 -9.60
N ALA A 298 31.06 2.69 -9.76
CA ALA A 298 30.14 1.57 -9.88
C ALA A 298 30.20 0.92 -11.27
N PHE A 299 29.88 -0.37 -11.32
CA PHE A 299 29.75 -1.15 -12.54
C PHE A 299 31.05 -1.20 -13.38
N THR A 300 32.21 -1.34 -12.75
CA THR A 300 33.53 -1.41 -13.42
C THR A 300 33.67 -2.55 -14.43
N SER A 301 32.85 -3.60 -14.32
CA SER A 301 32.74 -4.69 -15.30
C SER A 301 32.13 -4.26 -16.63
N LYS A 302 31.49 -3.08 -16.70
CA LYS A 302 30.95 -2.48 -17.93
C LYS A 302 32.02 -1.69 -18.69
N PRO A 303 31.81 -1.42 -20.00
CA PRO A 303 32.65 -0.52 -20.79
C PRO A 303 32.80 0.85 -20.11
N LYS A 304 33.94 1.55 -20.31
CA LYS A 304 34.25 2.82 -19.62
C LYS A 304 33.12 3.85 -19.67
N LYS A 305 32.46 4.00 -20.82
CA LYS A 305 31.32 4.92 -21.04
C LYS A 305 30.06 4.59 -20.23
N ASP A 306 29.93 3.36 -19.76
CA ASP A 306 28.75 2.85 -19.05
C ASP A 306 29.01 2.72 -17.53
N ARG A 307 30.22 3.07 -17.07
CA ARG A 307 30.58 3.14 -15.65
C ARG A 307 29.99 4.40 -15.04
N VAL A 308 29.65 4.33 -13.76
CA VAL A 308 29.07 5.46 -13.04
C VAL A 308 30.04 5.88 -11.95
N HIS A 309 30.46 7.15 -12.00
CA HIS A 309 31.33 7.75 -10.99
C HIS A 309 30.49 8.34 -9.86
N GLY A 310 30.97 8.18 -8.64
CA GLY A 310 30.36 8.73 -7.44
C GLY A 310 31.26 8.46 -6.24
N ARG A 311 30.64 8.19 -5.10
CA ARG A 311 31.35 7.83 -3.87
C ARG A 311 30.57 6.80 -3.08
N LEU A 312 31.29 6.08 -2.24
CA LEU A 312 30.67 5.35 -1.14
C LEU A 312 30.68 6.26 0.08
N VAL A 313 29.51 6.46 0.68
CA VAL A 313 29.41 6.93 2.06
C VAL A 313 29.27 5.69 2.93
N VAL A 314 30.10 5.61 3.96
CA VAL A 314 30.26 4.43 4.80
C VAL A 314 30.02 4.84 6.24
N ARG A 315 29.02 4.21 6.85
CA ARG A 315 28.76 4.29 8.28
C ARG A 315 29.32 3.06 8.96
N ARG A 316 30.11 3.25 10.01
CA ARG A 316 30.60 2.17 10.86
C ARG A 316 29.97 2.26 12.25
N ILE A 317 29.56 1.11 12.77
CA ILE A 317 29.01 0.94 14.13
C ILE A 317 29.94 -0.01 14.90
N PRO A 318 30.30 0.29 16.16
CA PRO A 318 31.04 -0.65 17.00
C PRO A 318 30.31 -2.00 17.11
N GLU A 319 31.05 -3.10 16.94
CA GLU A 319 30.53 -4.46 17.13
C GLU A 319 30.51 -4.79 18.62
N LEU A 320 29.34 -4.63 19.24
CA LEU A 320 29.13 -4.90 20.66
C LEU A 320 28.89 -6.40 20.95
N ASN A 321 28.61 -7.22 19.93
CA ASN A 321 28.25 -8.61 20.14
C ASN A 321 29.47 -9.55 20.05
N LYS A 322 30.15 -9.71 21.20
CA LYS A 322 31.31 -10.62 21.35
C LYS A 322 30.99 -12.12 21.16
N LYS A 323 29.71 -12.52 21.02
CA LYS A 323 29.27 -13.93 20.96
C LYS A 323 29.19 -14.53 19.54
N LYS A 324 29.17 -13.71 18.48
CA LYS A 324 29.10 -14.17 17.06
C LYS A 324 30.43 -14.10 16.32
N LEU A 325 31.50 -13.65 16.97
CA LEU A 325 32.84 -13.68 16.39
C LEU A 325 33.40 -15.11 16.50
N SER A 326 33.70 -15.76 15.37
CA SER A 326 34.30 -17.11 15.35
C SER A 326 35.66 -17.17 16.04
N GLN A 327 36.28 -16.01 16.26
CA GLN A 327 37.45 -15.81 17.11
C GLN A 327 37.31 -14.44 17.81
N PRO A 328 37.58 -14.33 19.13
CA PRO A 328 37.64 -13.02 19.78
C PRO A 328 38.71 -12.18 19.09
N THR A 329 38.31 -11.03 18.54
CA THR A 329 39.26 -10.12 17.88
C THR A 329 39.99 -9.31 18.94
N LEU A 330 41.31 -9.19 18.79
CA LEU A 330 42.17 -8.40 19.67
C LEU A 330 41.89 -6.88 19.57
N PHE A 331 41.07 -6.46 18.60
CA PHE A 331 40.77 -5.08 18.25
C PHE A 331 39.25 -4.83 18.21
N ASP A 332 38.89 -3.55 18.35
CA ASP A 332 37.52 -3.06 18.18
C ASP A 332 37.04 -3.35 16.74
N THR A 333 36.09 -4.27 16.64
CA THR A 333 35.47 -4.61 15.36
C THR A 333 34.34 -3.65 15.07
N HIS A 334 34.16 -3.35 13.80
CA HIS A 334 33.10 -2.47 13.33
C HIS A 334 32.26 -3.17 12.27
N ARG A 335 30.95 -2.94 12.28
CA ARG A 335 30.04 -3.27 11.18
C ARG A 335 29.93 -2.09 10.24
N PHE A 336 30.04 -2.34 8.95
CA PHE A 336 30.03 -1.31 7.91
C PHE A 336 28.76 -1.36 7.08
N HIS A 337 28.06 -0.23 7.02
CA HIS A 337 26.94 0.02 6.13
C HIS A 337 27.40 1.03 5.08
N ALA A 338 27.41 0.64 3.81
CA ALA A 338 27.84 1.50 2.72
C ALA A 338 26.70 1.74 1.74
N PHE A 339 26.59 2.96 1.23
CA PHE A 339 25.71 3.28 0.11
C PHE A 339 26.48 4.04 -0.97
N PHE A 340 26.15 3.75 -2.22
CA PHE A 340 26.68 4.46 -3.37
C PHE A 340 25.83 5.69 -3.64
N THR A 341 26.46 6.85 -3.72
CA THR A 341 25.78 8.10 -4.07
C THR A 341 26.49 8.88 -5.17
N THR A 342 25.71 9.54 -6.02
CA THR A 342 26.20 10.56 -6.98
C THR A 342 25.97 11.98 -6.48
N SER A 343 25.22 12.16 -5.39
CA SER A 343 24.94 13.48 -4.84
C SER A 343 26.15 14.14 -4.19
N THR A 344 26.16 15.47 -4.26
CA THR A 344 27.20 16.34 -3.69
C THR A 344 26.91 16.80 -2.25
N LEU A 345 25.94 16.18 -1.57
CA LEU A 345 25.68 16.43 -0.14
C LEU A 345 26.95 16.19 0.69
N ASP A 346 27.15 16.87 1.81
CA ASP A 346 28.23 16.49 2.72
C ASP A 346 27.99 15.08 3.28
N THR A 347 29.05 14.43 3.76
CA THR A 347 29.02 13.02 4.19
C THR A 347 28.01 12.74 5.31
N VAL A 348 27.89 13.64 6.29
CA VAL A 348 26.97 13.45 7.43
C VAL A 348 25.53 13.62 6.98
N THR A 349 25.23 14.67 6.21
CA THR A 349 23.89 14.89 5.64
C THR A 349 23.51 13.76 4.68
N ALA A 350 24.44 13.28 3.86
CA ALA A 350 24.20 12.17 2.94
C ALA A 350 23.79 10.89 3.68
N ASP A 351 24.44 10.55 4.80
CA ASP A 351 24.05 9.39 5.63
C ASP A 351 22.64 9.58 6.21
N GLN A 352 22.35 10.74 6.80
CA GLN A 352 21.04 11.04 7.36
C GLN A 352 19.93 10.94 6.31
N VAL A 353 20.15 11.55 5.14
CA VAL A 353 19.22 11.54 4.02
C VAL A 353 19.03 10.12 3.46
N HIS A 354 20.10 9.33 3.36
CA HIS A 354 20.00 7.95 2.91
C HIS A 354 19.15 7.12 3.88
N ARG A 355 19.42 7.16 5.19
CA ARG A 355 18.67 6.38 6.19
C ARG A 355 17.17 6.65 6.17
N ARG A 356 16.75 7.88 5.85
CA ARG A 356 15.35 8.25 5.71
C ARG A 356 14.62 7.57 4.54
N HIS A 357 15.31 6.83 3.65
CA HIS A 357 14.64 6.05 2.60
C HIS A 357 13.68 4.99 3.17
N ALA A 358 13.90 4.54 4.42
CA ALA A 358 13.06 3.54 5.08
C ALA A 358 11.61 4.01 5.32
N VAL A 359 11.32 5.31 5.17
CA VAL A 359 9.95 5.85 5.27
C VAL A 359 8.96 5.17 4.30
N ILE A 360 9.44 4.64 3.18
CA ILE A 360 8.61 3.88 2.23
C ILE A 360 8.05 2.58 2.83
N GLU A 361 8.73 1.99 3.81
CA GLU A 361 8.24 0.79 4.51
C GLU A 361 6.96 1.10 5.30
N GLN A 362 6.83 2.31 5.84
CA GLN A 362 5.62 2.76 6.49
C GLN A 362 4.47 2.92 5.49
N VAL A 363 4.75 3.40 4.27
CA VAL A 363 3.76 3.46 3.19
C VAL A 363 3.30 2.05 2.79
N ASN A 364 4.23 1.10 2.70
CA ASN A 364 3.92 -0.31 2.47
C ASN A 364 3.02 -0.89 3.57
N ALA A 365 3.33 -0.59 4.84
CA ALA A 365 2.54 -1.02 5.98
C ALA A 365 1.14 -0.40 5.98
N ASP A 366 1.00 0.90 5.71
CA ASP A 366 -0.28 1.59 5.64
C ASP A 366 -1.18 0.99 4.55
N LEU A 367 -0.64 0.71 3.37
CA LEU A 367 -1.39 0.04 2.30
C LEU A 367 -1.85 -1.36 2.72
N LYS A 368 -0.96 -2.15 3.31
CA LYS A 368 -1.25 -3.53 3.77
C LYS A 368 -2.24 -3.57 4.93
N ASN A 369 -2.31 -2.54 5.76
CA ASN A 369 -3.30 -2.41 6.83
C ASN A 369 -4.61 -1.73 6.36
N SER A 370 -4.78 -1.57 5.06
CA SER A 370 -5.94 -0.91 4.44
C SER A 370 -6.33 -1.65 3.16
N ALA A 371 -6.60 -0.93 2.05
CA ALA A 371 -7.09 -1.49 0.80
C ALA A 371 -6.19 -2.58 0.18
N LEU A 372 -4.91 -2.70 0.56
CA LEU A 372 -4.00 -3.74 0.08
C LEU A 372 -3.81 -4.89 1.10
N ALA A 373 -4.62 -4.98 2.16
CA ALA A 373 -4.65 -6.14 3.04
C ALA A 373 -4.89 -7.44 2.26
N HIS A 374 -5.70 -7.34 1.20
CA HIS A 374 -5.99 -8.42 0.29
C HIS A 374 -5.90 -7.98 -1.18
N LEU A 375 -5.66 -8.95 -2.06
CA LEU A 375 -5.83 -8.81 -3.50
C LEU A 375 -7.07 -9.62 -3.88
N PRO A 376 -8.24 -9.02 -4.12
CA PRO A 376 -9.51 -9.73 -3.98
C PRO A 376 -9.93 -10.61 -5.17
N SER A 377 -9.16 -10.64 -6.26
CA SER A 377 -9.52 -11.38 -7.47
C SER A 377 -8.62 -12.59 -7.74
N GLY A 378 -9.15 -13.60 -8.42
CA GLY A 378 -8.33 -14.66 -9.04
C GLY A 378 -7.58 -14.18 -10.28
N ILE A 379 -8.01 -13.06 -10.88
CA ILE A 379 -7.47 -12.51 -12.13
C ILE A 379 -6.36 -11.49 -11.82
N PHE A 380 -5.20 -11.65 -12.46
CA PHE A 380 -4.02 -10.80 -12.19
C PHE A 380 -4.27 -9.33 -12.53
N ALA A 381 -4.87 -9.02 -13.68
CA ALA A 381 -5.13 -7.65 -14.10
C ALA A 381 -6.14 -6.92 -13.20
N ALA A 382 -7.13 -7.64 -12.67
CA ALA A 382 -8.05 -7.09 -11.67
C ALA A 382 -7.33 -6.68 -10.38
N ASN A 383 -6.40 -7.52 -9.90
CA ASN A 383 -5.56 -7.21 -8.73
C ASN A 383 -4.58 -6.06 -9.02
N ALA A 384 -4.07 -5.96 -10.25
CA ALA A 384 -3.19 -4.86 -10.64
C ALA A 384 -3.94 -3.53 -10.66
N ALA A 385 -5.18 -3.51 -11.13
CA ALA A 385 -6.04 -2.33 -11.03
C ALA A 385 -6.46 -2.02 -9.59
N TRP A 386 -6.71 -3.05 -8.78
CA TRP A 386 -6.98 -2.88 -7.34
C TRP A 386 -5.84 -2.14 -6.65
N LEU A 387 -4.57 -2.50 -6.93
CA LEU A 387 -3.41 -1.77 -6.44
C LEU A 387 -3.40 -0.29 -6.91
N VAL A 388 -3.74 -0.02 -8.17
CA VAL A 388 -3.81 1.37 -8.67
C VAL A 388 -4.89 2.18 -7.94
N LEU A 389 -6.05 1.59 -7.70
CA LEU A 389 -7.15 2.23 -6.98
C LEU A 389 -6.81 2.44 -5.49
N ALA A 390 -6.12 1.49 -4.87
CA ALA A 390 -5.61 1.63 -3.50
C ALA A 390 -4.62 2.79 -3.38
N VAL A 391 -3.75 2.98 -4.38
CA VAL A 391 -2.84 4.14 -4.47
C VAL A 391 -3.60 5.46 -4.61
N ILE A 392 -4.65 5.49 -5.44
CA ILE A 392 -5.53 6.65 -5.56
C ILE A 392 -6.18 6.98 -4.21
N ALA A 393 -6.74 5.98 -3.53
CA ALA A 393 -7.34 6.16 -2.21
C ALA A 393 -6.31 6.65 -1.18
N PHE A 394 -5.10 6.09 -1.16
CA PHE A 394 -4.01 6.50 -0.27
C PHE A 394 -3.62 7.97 -0.48
N ASN A 395 -3.37 8.39 -1.73
CA ASN A 395 -3.00 9.77 -1.99
C ASN A 395 -4.13 10.75 -1.67
N LEU A 396 -5.38 10.35 -1.88
CA LEU A 396 -6.55 11.15 -1.55
C LEU A 396 -6.70 11.34 -0.02
N THR A 397 -6.54 10.29 0.78
CA THR A 397 -6.60 10.39 2.25
C THR A 397 -5.40 11.15 2.81
N ARG A 398 -4.21 10.99 2.21
CA ARG A 398 -3.03 11.79 2.55
C ARG A 398 -3.28 13.29 2.32
N THR A 399 -3.87 13.63 1.17
CA THR A 399 -4.24 15.01 0.83
C THR A 399 -5.25 15.60 1.81
N ALA A 400 -6.30 14.83 2.14
CA ALA A 400 -7.28 15.27 3.13
C ALA A 400 -6.66 15.49 4.52
N ALA A 401 -5.75 14.62 4.95
CA ALA A 401 -5.02 14.79 6.21
C ALA A 401 -4.21 16.10 6.20
N THR A 402 -3.50 16.39 5.11
CA THR A 402 -2.77 17.66 4.92
C THR A 402 -3.70 18.88 4.99
N ILE A 403 -4.85 18.85 4.32
CA ILE A 403 -5.83 19.96 4.33
C ILE A 403 -6.34 20.26 5.75
N THR A 404 -6.58 19.21 6.54
CA THR A 404 -7.12 19.34 7.91
C THR A 404 -6.10 19.78 8.95
N GLY A 405 -4.84 20.01 8.56
CA GLY A 405 -3.79 20.44 9.48
C GLY A 405 -3.42 19.38 10.51
N ALA A 406 -3.82 18.13 10.29
CA ALA A 406 -3.27 17.00 11.02
C ALA A 406 -1.82 16.84 10.55
N ALA A 407 -0.91 17.60 11.18
CA ALA A 407 0.51 17.34 11.10
C ALA A 407 0.70 15.82 11.29
N PRO A 408 1.60 15.17 10.53
CA PRO A 408 2.02 13.83 10.89
C PRO A 408 2.37 13.90 12.36
N ARG A 409 1.59 13.20 13.22
CA ARG A 409 2.14 12.87 14.52
C ARG A 409 3.38 12.08 14.16
N GLU A 410 4.55 12.61 14.45
CA GLU A 410 5.71 11.78 14.74
C GLU A 410 5.19 10.72 15.71
N ARG A 411 4.83 9.56 15.17
CA ARG A 411 4.90 8.35 15.95
C ARG A 411 6.40 8.16 16.04
N ASP A 412 6.95 8.69 17.12
CA ASP A 412 8.16 8.22 17.78
C ASP A 412 8.46 6.80 17.29
N ASP A 413 9.58 6.69 16.55
CA ASP A 413 9.99 5.57 15.71
C ASP A 413 10.03 4.28 16.53
N ARG A 414 8.86 3.68 16.72
CA ARG A 414 8.73 2.33 17.23
C ARG A 414 8.94 1.37 16.07
N HIS A 415 10.21 1.03 15.87
CA HIS A 415 10.58 -0.23 15.25
C HIS A 415 10.14 -1.37 16.17
N ASP A 416 8.97 -1.94 15.85
CA ASP A 416 8.71 -3.37 16.06
C ASP A 416 7.51 -3.79 15.19
N PRO A 417 7.60 -4.88 14.42
CA PRO A 417 6.41 -5.53 13.88
C PRO A 417 5.57 -6.03 15.06
N PRO A 418 4.23 -5.86 15.06
CA PRO A 418 3.43 -6.33 16.18
C PRO A 418 3.54 -7.84 16.27
N GLU A 419 4.12 -8.35 17.36
CA GLU A 419 3.74 -9.65 17.89
C GLU A 419 2.21 -9.66 17.99
N THR A 420 1.59 -10.63 17.33
CA THR A 420 0.16 -10.90 17.45
C THR A 420 -0.16 -11.31 18.89
N ARG A 421 -0.45 -10.34 19.75
CA ARG A 421 -1.09 -10.58 21.05
C ARG A 421 -2.42 -9.83 21.09
N HIS A 422 -3.49 -10.60 20.86
CA HIS A 422 -4.88 -10.17 21.05
C HIS A 422 -5.13 -9.86 22.53
N HIS A 423 -5.20 -8.59 22.91
CA HIS A 423 -5.87 -8.16 24.14
C HIS A 423 -6.84 -6.99 23.86
N PRO A 424 -8.11 -7.08 24.29
CA PRO A 424 -9.11 -6.04 24.06
C PRO A 424 -8.87 -4.85 25.00
N ARG A 425 -8.73 -3.63 24.45
CA ARG A 425 -8.72 -2.39 25.24
C ARG A 425 -10.16 -1.94 25.53
N LYS A 426 -10.40 -1.60 26.80
CA LYS A 426 -11.68 -1.10 27.33
C LYS A 426 -11.93 0.38 26.97
N ASP A 427 -13.22 0.69 26.94
CA ASP A 427 -13.88 1.94 26.52
C ASP A 427 -13.25 3.23 27.04
N ARG A 428 -13.17 4.24 26.15
CA ARG A 428 -12.93 5.63 26.53
C ARG A 428 -14.03 6.50 25.91
N VAL A 429 -14.91 7.01 26.79
CA VAL A 429 -15.98 7.95 26.45
C VAL A 429 -15.38 9.32 26.09
N LEU A 430 -15.72 9.85 24.91
CA LEU A 430 -15.35 11.18 24.44
C LEU A 430 -16.50 12.18 24.68
N ARG A 431 -16.20 13.32 25.33
CA ARG A 431 -17.10 14.47 25.50
C ARG A 431 -17.25 15.25 24.18
N THR A 432 -18.43 15.83 23.98
CA THR A 432 -18.82 16.63 22.81
C THR A 432 -18.37 18.10 22.91
N PRO A 433 -18.04 18.78 21.79
CA PRO A 433 -17.99 20.24 21.72
C PRO A 433 -19.25 20.87 21.08
N HIS A 434 -19.45 22.16 21.37
CA HIS A 434 -20.56 23.06 21.00
C HIS A 434 -20.70 23.38 19.49
N PRO A 435 -21.87 23.89 19.03
CA PRO A 435 -22.25 23.87 17.61
C PRO A 435 -21.66 25.04 16.80
N THR A 436 -21.32 24.75 15.54
CA THR A 436 -20.90 25.70 14.50
C THR A 436 -22.05 26.05 13.53
N PRO A 437 -21.99 27.21 12.84
CA PRO A 437 -23.12 27.79 12.11
C PRO A 437 -23.39 27.12 10.75
N SER A 438 -24.59 27.36 10.21
CA SER A 438 -25.18 26.67 9.06
C SER A 438 -24.45 26.87 7.72
N PRO A 439 -24.23 25.80 6.94
CA PRO A 439 -23.63 25.90 5.61
C PRO A 439 -24.66 26.31 4.53
N ARG A 440 -24.28 27.26 3.67
CA ARG A 440 -24.96 27.55 2.39
C ARG A 440 -24.69 26.41 1.39
N SER A 441 -25.72 26.13 0.58
CA SER A 441 -25.92 24.98 -0.30
C SER A 441 -24.79 24.71 -1.32
N LEU A 442 -24.33 23.45 -1.41
CA LEU A 442 -23.49 22.92 -2.50
C LEU A 442 -24.27 21.85 -3.27
N ALA A 443 -24.39 22.02 -4.58
CA ALA A 443 -25.19 21.18 -5.45
C ALA A 443 -24.40 19.96 -5.96
N LEU A 444 -24.62 18.81 -5.32
CA LEU A 444 -24.89 17.56 -6.03
C LEU A 444 -26.11 16.90 -5.38
N GLY A 445 -27.28 17.15 -5.95
CA GLY A 445 -28.55 16.59 -5.49
C GLY A 445 -29.69 17.60 -5.65
N ASN A 446 -30.44 17.51 -6.73
CA ASN A 446 -31.73 18.18 -6.79
C ASN A 446 -32.75 17.40 -5.96
N ARG A 447 -32.83 17.75 -4.67
CA ARG A 447 -34.07 18.02 -3.90
C ARG A 447 -33.69 18.47 -2.49
N MET A 448 -33.63 19.78 -2.28
CA MET A 448 -33.88 20.39 -0.97
C MET A 448 -35.39 20.49 -0.80
N VAL A 449 -35.99 19.78 0.17
CA VAL A 449 -37.29 20.16 0.74
C VAL A 449 -37.34 19.85 2.25
N THR A 450 -37.49 20.94 3.00
CA THR A 450 -38.04 21.16 4.36
C THR A 450 -37.32 20.70 5.64
N THR A 451 -36.91 21.74 6.36
CA THR A 451 -36.73 21.91 7.81
C THR A 451 -37.76 21.16 8.66
N VAL A 452 -37.29 20.35 9.61
CA VAL A 452 -38.06 19.98 10.80
C VAL A 452 -37.38 20.61 12.01
N CYS A 453 -37.92 21.74 12.46
CA CYS A 453 -37.75 22.20 13.84
C CYS A 453 -38.55 21.26 14.74
N ALA A 454 -37.91 20.59 15.68
CA ALA A 454 -38.60 20.05 16.86
C ALA A 454 -37.71 20.20 18.10
N ARG A 455 -38.21 20.99 19.05
CA ARG A 455 -37.64 21.24 20.38
C ARG A 455 -37.50 19.94 21.17
N PRO A 456 -36.49 19.82 22.05
CA PRO A 456 -36.37 18.68 22.97
C PRO A 456 -37.44 18.79 24.06
N ARG A 457 -38.27 17.75 24.22
CA ARG A 457 -39.02 17.53 25.46
C ARG A 457 -38.25 16.52 26.30
N ALA A 458 -37.76 17.01 27.43
CA ALA A 458 -37.29 16.18 28.54
C ALA A 458 -38.50 15.59 29.27
N THR A 459 -38.45 14.30 29.56
CA THR A 459 -39.12 13.73 30.74
C THR A 459 -38.37 12.49 31.19
N ALA A 460 -37.76 12.61 32.37
CA ALA A 460 -37.33 11.50 33.20
C ALA A 460 -38.56 10.83 33.81
N THR A 461 -38.56 9.50 33.93
CA THR A 461 -38.65 8.70 35.17
C THR A 461 -39.23 7.32 34.89
N LEU A 462 -38.58 6.33 35.50
CA LEU A 462 -38.88 4.90 35.47
C LEU A 462 -40.16 4.59 36.25
N THR A 463 -40.95 3.62 35.76
CA THR A 463 -41.76 2.76 36.63
C THR A 463 -41.92 1.39 35.94
N PRO A 464 -41.64 0.25 36.62
CA PRO A 464 -41.72 -1.08 36.05
C PRO A 464 -43.10 -1.72 36.29
N LEU A 465 -43.65 -2.44 35.31
CA LEU A 465 -44.86 -3.24 35.49
C LEU A 465 -44.73 -4.61 34.80
N VAL A 466 -44.36 -5.60 35.63
CA VAL A 466 -45.00 -6.90 35.89
C VAL A 466 -45.79 -7.57 34.75
N HIS A 467 -45.36 -8.79 34.41
CA HIS A 467 -46.10 -9.82 33.66
C HIS A 467 -47.39 -10.29 34.38
N PRO A 468 -48.40 -10.72 33.62
CA PRO A 468 -48.96 -12.04 33.89
C PRO A 468 -49.06 -12.93 32.64
N ALA A 469 -49.16 -14.23 32.91
CA ALA A 469 -49.20 -15.35 31.97
C ALA A 469 -50.61 -15.59 31.37
N ASP A 470 -50.63 -16.05 30.10
CA ASP A 470 -51.42 -17.11 29.39
C ASP A 470 -52.85 -17.51 29.86
N PRO A 471 -53.73 -18.19 29.06
CA PRO A 471 -53.50 -18.93 27.80
C PRO A 471 -54.61 -18.90 26.70
N ALA A 472 -54.33 -19.54 25.55
CA ALA A 472 -55.21 -20.48 24.79
C ALA A 472 -55.46 -20.23 23.27
N ARG A 473 -55.02 -21.24 22.50
CA ARG A 473 -55.64 -21.95 21.34
C ARG A 473 -56.23 -21.18 20.13
N SER A 474 -55.69 -21.47 18.94
CA SER A 474 -56.29 -22.33 17.87
C SER A 474 -55.54 -22.12 16.53
N THR A 475 -54.81 -23.11 16.02
CA THR A 475 -55.17 -24.00 14.89
C THR A 475 -55.93 -23.33 13.74
N THR A 476 -55.27 -23.16 12.58
CA THR A 476 -55.88 -23.49 11.27
C THR A 476 -54.77 -23.82 10.26
N GLN A 477 -54.75 -25.08 9.84
CA GLN A 477 -54.04 -25.61 8.68
C GLN A 477 -54.70 -25.11 7.39
N TRP A 478 -53.90 -24.83 6.36
CA TRP A 478 -54.36 -24.86 4.98
C TRP A 478 -53.52 -25.89 4.21
N ASN A 479 -54.16 -27.02 3.91
CA ASN A 479 -53.70 -28.01 2.96
C ASN A 479 -53.89 -27.48 1.53
N THR A 480 -52.96 -27.79 0.65
CA THR A 480 -53.30 -28.06 -0.76
C THR A 480 -52.37 -29.16 -1.27
N ALA A 481 -52.95 -30.34 -1.47
CA ALA A 481 -52.35 -31.45 -2.17
C ALA A 481 -52.43 -31.22 -3.68
N GLY A 482 -51.45 -31.73 -4.43
CA GLY A 482 -51.53 -31.77 -5.88
C GLY A 482 -50.27 -32.25 -6.58
N SER A 483 -50.25 -33.54 -6.90
CA SER A 483 -49.43 -34.25 -7.91
C SER A 483 -48.03 -34.74 -7.51
N GLU A 484 -47.99 -36.02 -7.11
CA GLU A 484 -46.84 -36.91 -7.25
C GLU A 484 -46.73 -37.40 -8.70
N ALA A 485 -45.53 -37.33 -9.27
CA ALA A 485 -45.08 -38.24 -10.31
C ALA A 485 -43.62 -38.64 -10.01
N ARG A 486 -43.39 -39.94 -9.98
CA ARG A 486 -42.23 -40.67 -9.45
C ARG A 486 -40.96 -40.49 -10.28
N GLY A 487 -39.80 -40.53 -9.63
CA GLY A 487 -38.51 -40.75 -10.32
C GLY A 487 -37.25 -40.61 -9.45
N SER A 488 -36.86 -41.69 -8.76
CA SER A 488 -35.50 -41.98 -8.24
C SER A 488 -35.53 -43.44 -7.74
N ASP A 489 -34.56 -44.34 -7.89
CA ASP A 489 -33.15 -44.27 -8.29
C ASP A 489 -32.63 -45.72 -8.50
N ALA A 490 -31.59 -45.87 -9.34
CA ALA A 490 -30.50 -46.89 -9.32
C ALA A 490 -30.85 -48.40 -9.57
N PRO A 491 -29.89 -49.26 -10.02
CA PRO A 491 -28.74 -49.65 -9.19
C PRO A 491 -27.38 -49.89 -9.90
N THR A 492 -26.31 -49.57 -9.15
CA THR A 492 -25.15 -50.41 -8.77
C THR A 492 -24.66 -51.52 -9.71
N THR A 493 -23.35 -51.51 -10.03
CA THR A 493 -22.53 -52.75 -9.99
C THR A 493 -21.04 -52.46 -9.79
N THR A 494 -20.42 -53.46 -9.17
CA THR A 494 -19.18 -53.47 -8.40
C THR A 494 -18.00 -54.10 -9.15
N ARG A 495 -16.83 -53.47 -9.04
CA ARG A 495 -15.54 -54.02 -8.54
C ARG A 495 -14.77 -55.12 -9.34
N ARG A 496 -13.44 -54.86 -9.43
CA ARG A 496 -12.25 -55.80 -9.47
C ARG A 496 -11.97 -56.48 -10.84
N LEU A 497 -10.75 -56.72 -11.35
CA LEU A 497 -9.39 -56.97 -10.79
C LEU A 497 -8.31 -56.87 -11.93
N ARG A 498 -7.05 -56.59 -11.50
CA ARG A 498 -5.73 -57.08 -12.01
C ARG A 498 -5.07 -56.50 -13.29
N ASP A 499 -3.97 -55.78 -13.03
CA ASP A 499 -2.66 -55.71 -13.72
C ASP A 499 -2.04 -57.10 -14.10
N PRO A 500 -0.84 -57.22 -14.73
CA PRO A 500 0.00 -56.26 -15.51
C PRO A 500 0.59 -56.89 -16.82
N ALA A 501 1.26 -56.10 -17.67
CA ALA A 501 2.62 -56.36 -18.22
C ALA A 501 3.00 -55.51 -19.46
N ALA A 502 4.19 -54.91 -19.34
CA ALA A 502 5.16 -54.27 -20.23
C ALA A 502 5.39 -54.86 -21.66
N PRO A 503 6.45 -54.44 -22.41
CA PRO A 503 6.95 -53.11 -22.82
C PRO A 503 7.23 -53.05 -24.37
N HIS A 504 7.64 -51.92 -24.94
CA HIS A 504 8.73 -51.89 -25.95
C HIS A 504 9.20 -50.47 -26.40
N HIS A 505 10.53 -50.32 -26.33
CA HIS A 505 11.50 -49.64 -27.19
C HIS A 505 11.66 -48.10 -27.34
N ARG A 506 12.92 -47.73 -27.04
CA ARG A 506 13.73 -46.53 -27.33
C ARG A 506 13.95 -46.23 -28.82
N ARG A 507 14.24 -44.96 -29.13
CA ARG A 507 15.41 -44.38 -29.87
C ARG A 507 15.22 -42.84 -29.90
N THR A 508 16.07 -41.97 -29.31
CA THR A 508 17.33 -41.34 -29.84
C THR A 508 17.28 -41.07 -31.35
N SER A 509 17.48 -39.88 -31.94
CA SER A 509 18.51 -38.84 -31.74
C SER A 509 18.28 -37.67 -32.72
N VAL A 510 18.76 -36.46 -32.36
CA VAL A 510 19.44 -35.42 -33.18
C VAL A 510 18.84 -34.99 -34.53
N ASP A 511 18.39 -33.73 -34.61
CA ASP A 511 18.99 -32.62 -35.39
C ASP A 511 18.50 -31.26 -34.83
#